data_AF-A0A9Q0FWT6-F1
#
_entry.id   AF-A0A9Q0FWT6-F1
#
_cell.length_a   1.000
_cell.length_b   1.000
_cell.length_c   1.000
_cell.angle_alpha   90.00
_cell.angle_beta   90.00
_cell.angle_gamma   90.00
#
_symmetry.space_group_name_H-M   'P 1'
#
loop_
_entity.id
_entity.type
_entity.pdbx_description
1 polymer ?
#
loop_
_entity_poly.entity_id
_entity_poly.type
_entity_poly.pdbx_seq_one_letter_code
_entity_poly.pdbx_strand_id
1 'polypeptide(L)'
;MGFFTLFEAASFPIIQVLIISGLGAVLATDYLNLLSSDTRKSLNKIVFMVFTPCLMFANLAKTVTLQDIISWWFMPVNIGLTFLIGGILGWIVVKILRPKPYLEGLIISTCSSGNLGNLVLIIVPAVCNEDGSPFGNRDVCSSIGLSYASFSMALGGFYIWTYTFYLMKSSAAKYQALLAAQEVPKQPNKDLEANEETHLLKGEGKEQVTIAVASTKSTDDEAIGSKAIVSQESDMEHRKGNESFAKKVIAFLHQILEELMAPPSLAAIVGLIFGATKFLKNLIIGDEAPLRVIQESIKLLGDGTIPCITLILGGNLIQGLRSSRIRPWIIVGVVCVRYVLLPAIGVWIVKGAGNLGFLPSDPLFHYVLLIQYTLPPAMNISTMAQLFDVGQEECSVLFLWTYLVAALALTSWSTIFMWILT
;
A
#
# COMPACT_ATOMS: atom_id res chain seq x y z
N MET A 1 -16.82 7.71 -28.39
CA MET A 1 -16.87 8.54 -27.16
C MET A 1 -16.26 9.91 -27.43
N GLY A 2 -16.84 10.98 -26.89
CA GLY A 2 -16.16 12.28 -26.85
C GLY A 2 -15.12 12.27 -25.75
N PHE A 3 -13.87 12.67 -26.04
CA PHE A 3 -12.80 12.75 -25.03
C PHE A 3 -13.22 13.56 -23.78
N PHE A 4 -14.07 14.57 -23.96
CA PHE A 4 -14.53 15.46 -22.89
C PHE A 4 -15.44 14.80 -21.85
N THR A 5 -16.32 13.86 -22.24
CA THR A 5 -17.20 13.18 -21.27
C THR A 5 -16.40 12.20 -20.40
N LEU A 6 -15.42 11.51 -21.00
CA LEU A 6 -14.43 10.74 -20.24
C LEU A 6 -13.57 11.59 -19.33
N PHE A 7 -13.22 12.80 -19.79
CA PHE A 7 -12.44 13.74 -19.00
C PHE A 7 -13.20 14.17 -17.76
N GLU A 8 -14.48 14.50 -17.91
CA GLU A 8 -15.36 14.83 -16.80
C GLU A 8 -15.50 13.66 -15.81
N ALA A 9 -15.81 12.46 -16.32
CA ALA A 9 -15.97 11.25 -15.52
C ALA A 9 -14.68 10.87 -14.75
N ALA A 10 -13.52 10.93 -15.40
CA ALA A 10 -12.24 10.63 -14.76
C ALA A 10 -11.81 11.74 -13.78
N SER A 11 -12.16 13.00 -14.07
CA SER A 11 -11.81 14.14 -13.22
C SER A 11 -12.63 14.19 -11.94
N PHE A 12 -13.90 13.77 -11.95
CA PHE A 12 -14.79 13.84 -10.78
C PHE A 12 -14.19 13.26 -9.48
N PRO A 13 -13.75 11.99 -9.44
CA PRO A 13 -13.18 11.42 -8.22
C PRO A 13 -11.82 12.03 -7.85
N ILE A 14 -11.07 12.54 -8.82
CA ILE A 14 -9.79 13.21 -8.58
C ILE A 14 -10.00 14.57 -7.93
N ILE A 15 -10.92 15.36 -8.47
CA ILE A 15 -11.32 16.66 -7.91
C ILE A 15 -11.85 16.46 -6.50
N GLN A 16 -12.66 15.44 -6.25
CA GLN A 16 -13.15 15.12 -4.91
C GLN A 16 -12.01 14.87 -3.92
N VAL A 17 -11.00 14.06 -4.30
CA VAL A 17 -9.81 13.82 -3.47
C VAL A 17 -9.04 15.12 -3.25
N LEU A 18 -8.81 15.93 -4.28
CA LEU A 18 -8.09 17.20 -4.18
C LEU A 18 -8.81 18.21 -3.28
N ILE A 19 -10.14 18.33 -3.37
CA ILE A 19 -10.94 19.21 -2.52
C ILE A 19 -10.85 18.79 -1.05
N ILE A 20 -11.05 17.49 -0.76
CA ILE A 20 -10.98 16.98 0.62
C ILE A 20 -9.55 17.10 1.16
N SER A 21 -8.52 16.87 0.34
CA SER A 21 -7.13 17.13 0.72
C SER A 21 -6.86 18.62 0.95
N GLY A 22 -7.43 19.51 0.14
CA GLY A 22 -7.38 20.96 0.37
C GLY A 22 -7.99 21.35 1.71
N LEU A 23 -9.16 20.80 2.05
CA LEU A 23 -9.76 20.98 3.37
C LEU A 23 -8.85 20.46 4.48
N GLY A 24 -8.28 19.27 4.34
CA GLY A 24 -7.32 18.71 5.29
C GLY A 24 -6.10 19.61 5.50
N ALA A 25 -5.57 20.20 4.41
CA ALA A 25 -4.46 21.15 4.47
C ALA A 25 -4.84 22.43 5.23
N VAL A 26 -6.03 22.98 4.97
CA VAL A 26 -6.56 24.16 5.68
C VAL A 26 -6.72 23.86 7.17
N LEU A 27 -7.29 22.71 7.54
CA LEU A 27 -7.46 22.29 8.94
C LEU A 27 -6.12 22.06 9.67
N ALA A 28 -5.06 21.76 8.94
CA ALA A 28 -3.71 21.58 9.47
C ALA A 28 -2.86 22.86 9.50
N THR A 29 -3.39 23.99 9.03
CA THR A 29 -2.70 25.29 9.13
C THR A 29 -2.49 25.69 10.59
N ASP A 30 -1.44 26.46 10.85
CA ASP A 30 -1.14 27.02 12.19
C ASP A 30 -2.30 27.90 12.73
N TYR A 31 -3.15 28.43 11.84
CA TYR A 31 -4.31 29.24 12.20
C TYR A 31 -5.46 28.43 12.80
N LEU A 32 -5.87 27.32 12.16
CA LEU A 32 -6.95 26.47 12.69
C LEU A 32 -6.44 25.42 13.68
N ASN A 33 -5.28 24.84 13.39
CA ASN A 33 -4.59 23.80 14.16
C ASN A 33 -5.48 22.62 14.64
N LEU A 34 -6.58 22.34 13.93
CA LEU A 34 -7.52 21.26 14.29
C LEU A 34 -6.91 19.90 13.93
N LEU A 35 -6.24 19.84 12.77
CA LEU A 35 -5.62 18.63 12.25
C LEU A 35 -4.08 18.68 12.43
N SER A 36 -3.65 18.96 13.67
CA SER A 36 -2.24 18.97 14.08
C SER A 36 -1.55 17.62 13.81
N SER A 37 -0.21 17.57 13.88
CA SER A 37 0.55 16.33 13.66
C SER A 37 0.09 15.19 14.59
N ASP A 38 -0.14 15.50 15.86
CA ASP A 38 -0.60 14.52 16.86
C ASP A 38 -2.04 14.08 16.60
N THR A 39 -2.92 15.00 16.20
CA THR A 39 -4.29 14.66 15.78
C THR A 39 -4.26 13.74 14.56
N ARG A 40 -3.41 14.01 13.56
CA ARG A 40 -3.27 13.15 12.37
C ARG A 40 -2.78 11.76 12.73
N LYS A 41 -1.78 11.65 13.61
CA LYS A 41 -1.29 10.36 14.13
C LYS A 41 -2.41 9.59 14.85
N SER A 42 -3.17 10.27 15.70
CA SER A 42 -4.27 9.66 16.47
C SER A 42 -5.42 9.20 15.57
N LEU A 43 -5.84 10.05 14.63
CA LEU A 43 -6.84 9.71 13.63
C LEU A 43 -6.38 8.53 12.76
N ASN A 44 -5.11 8.50 12.35
CA ASN A 44 -4.57 7.40 11.57
C ASN A 44 -4.59 6.06 12.30
N LYS A 45 -4.39 6.06 13.62
CA LYS A 45 -4.54 4.84 14.44
C LYS A 45 -5.97 4.31 14.39
N ILE A 46 -6.98 5.18 14.49
CA ILE A 46 -8.40 4.79 14.37
C ILE A 46 -8.68 4.26 12.96
N VAL A 47 -8.17 4.94 11.93
CA VAL A 47 -8.30 4.52 10.53
C VAL A 47 -7.71 3.12 10.32
N PHE A 48 -6.51 2.85 10.86
CA PHE A 48 -5.83 1.58 10.70
C PHE A 48 -6.48 0.44 11.52
N MET A 49 -6.90 0.73 12.76
CA MET A 49 -7.42 -0.30 13.69
C MET A 49 -8.90 -0.59 13.50
N VAL A 50 -9.70 0.37 13.02
CA VAL A 50 -11.16 0.26 12.97
C VAL A 50 -11.69 0.48 11.55
N PHE A 51 -11.51 1.66 10.97
CA PHE A 51 -12.21 2.01 9.73
C PHE A 51 -11.76 1.14 8.55
N THR A 52 -10.46 0.95 8.37
CA THR A 52 -9.92 0.15 7.27
C THR A 52 -10.31 -1.32 7.38
N PRO A 53 -10.17 -2.00 8.54
CA PRO A 53 -10.68 -3.36 8.72
C PRO A 53 -12.17 -3.47 8.40
N CYS A 54 -12.99 -2.52 8.88
CA CYS A 54 -14.41 -2.47 8.58
C CYS A 54 -14.69 -2.33 7.08
N LEU A 55 -13.95 -1.45 6.38
CA LEU A 55 -14.06 -1.29 4.93
C LEU A 55 -13.66 -2.57 4.18
N MET A 56 -12.59 -3.24 4.59
CA MET A 56 -12.14 -4.49 3.96
C MET A 56 -13.16 -5.61 4.13
N PHE A 57 -13.66 -5.81 5.36
CA PHE A 57 -14.70 -6.80 5.62
C PHE A 57 -15.97 -6.49 4.82
N ALA A 58 -16.49 -5.26 4.90
CA ALA A 58 -17.76 -4.89 4.29
C ALA A 58 -17.75 -5.09 2.77
N ASN A 59 -16.63 -4.72 2.12
CA ASN A 59 -16.47 -4.92 0.67
C ASN A 59 -16.39 -6.41 0.33
N LEU A 60 -15.46 -7.16 0.94
CA LEU A 60 -15.25 -8.57 0.61
C LEU A 60 -16.46 -9.44 0.91
N ALA A 61 -17.12 -9.24 2.05
CA ALA A 61 -18.30 -10.01 2.42
C ALA A 61 -19.46 -9.77 1.44
N LYS A 62 -19.67 -8.53 1.01
CA LYS A 62 -20.75 -8.18 0.08
C LYS A 62 -20.48 -8.68 -1.34
N THR A 63 -19.27 -8.50 -1.83
CA THR A 63 -18.97 -8.59 -3.27
C THR A 63 -18.50 -9.97 -3.72
N VAL A 64 -17.97 -10.78 -2.81
CA VAL A 64 -17.43 -12.10 -3.17
C VAL A 64 -18.56 -13.13 -3.14
N THR A 65 -18.61 -13.96 -4.18
CA THR A 65 -19.29 -15.27 -4.17
C THR A 65 -18.36 -16.33 -4.77
N LEU A 66 -18.55 -17.60 -4.41
CA LEU A 66 -17.73 -18.70 -4.96
C LEU A 66 -17.81 -18.81 -6.49
N GLN A 67 -18.97 -18.50 -7.07
CA GLN A 67 -19.19 -18.58 -8.51
C GLN A 67 -18.44 -17.47 -9.26
N ASP A 68 -18.40 -16.28 -8.67
CA ASP A 68 -17.66 -15.13 -9.20
C ASP A 68 -16.15 -15.36 -9.14
N ILE A 69 -15.63 -15.96 -8.07
CA ILE A 69 -14.20 -16.29 -7.94
C ILE A 69 -13.74 -17.20 -9.08
N ILE A 70 -14.53 -18.22 -9.43
CA ILE A 70 -14.19 -19.15 -10.50
C ILE A 70 -14.29 -18.46 -11.86
N SER A 71 -15.35 -17.66 -12.07
CA SER A 71 -15.61 -17.00 -13.35
C SER A 71 -14.60 -15.89 -13.66
N TRP A 72 -14.08 -15.21 -12.63
CA TRP A 72 -13.20 -14.05 -12.74
C TRP A 72 -11.80 -14.30 -12.18
N TRP A 73 -11.37 -15.57 -12.14
CA TRP A 73 -10.09 -16.00 -11.53
C TRP A 73 -8.86 -15.27 -12.09
N PHE A 74 -8.92 -14.82 -13.34
CA PHE A 74 -7.82 -14.08 -13.96
C PHE A 74 -7.67 -12.68 -13.35
N MET A 75 -8.70 -12.08 -12.76
CA MET A 75 -8.59 -10.76 -12.12
C MET A 75 -7.60 -10.74 -10.94
N PRO A 76 -7.64 -11.67 -9.97
CA PRO A 76 -6.59 -11.80 -8.96
C PRO A 76 -5.18 -11.93 -9.54
N VAL A 77 -5.03 -12.66 -10.65
CA VAL A 77 -3.75 -12.83 -11.34
C VAL A 77 -3.30 -11.52 -11.99
N ASN A 78 -4.20 -10.84 -12.69
CA ASN A 78 -3.93 -9.55 -13.33
C ASN A 78 -3.50 -8.50 -12.31
N ILE A 79 -4.21 -8.40 -11.17
CA ILE A 79 -3.82 -7.50 -10.09
C ILE A 79 -2.44 -7.89 -9.55
N GLY A 80 -2.17 -9.17 -9.33
CA GLY A 80 -0.84 -9.65 -8.93
C GLY A 80 0.27 -9.27 -9.91
N LEU A 81 0.01 -9.36 -11.22
CA LEU A 81 0.93 -8.92 -12.26
C LEU A 81 1.16 -7.41 -12.22
N THR A 82 0.12 -6.60 -12.05
CA THR A 82 0.25 -5.14 -11.87
C THR A 82 1.18 -4.81 -10.69
N PHE A 83 1.01 -5.49 -9.56
CA PHE A 83 1.86 -5.28 -8.39
C PHE A 83 3.31 -5.71 -8.63
N LEU A 84 3.51 -6.89 -9.25
CA LEU A 84 4.84 -7.41 -9.56
C LEU A 84 5.59 -6.49 -10.53
N ILE A 85 4.96 -6.15 -11.66
CA ILE A 85 5.56 -5.33 -12.71
C ILE A 85 5.78 -3.92 -12.22
N GLY A 86 4.79 -3.32 -11.55
CA GLY A 86 4.93 -1.99 -10.96
C GLY A 86 6.00 -1.94 -9.87
N GLY A 87 6.16 -3.02 -9.10
CA GLY A 87 7.22 -3.18 -8.11
C GLY A 87 8.61 -3.27 -8.76
N ILE A 88 8.76 -4.06 -9.84
CA ILE A 88 10.01 -4.16 -10.61
C ILE A 88 10.37 -2.80 -11.23
N LEU A 89 9.42 -2.14 -11.88
CA LEU A 89 9.63 -0.82 -12.48
C LEU A 89 9.97 0.24 -11.42
N GLY A 90 9.29 0.22 -10.27
CA GLY A 90 9.61 1.08 -9.14
C GLY A 90 11.01 0.83 -8.58
N TRP A 91 11.43 -0.44 -8.51
CA TRP A 91 12.79 -0.80 -8.09
C TRP A 91 13.85 -0.30 -9.09
N ILE A 92 13.56 -0.37 -10.40
CA ILE A 92 14.41 0.22 -11.44
C ILE A 92 14.53 1.74 -11.22
N VAL A 93 13.42 2.45 -10.97
CA VAL A 93 13.43 3.89 -10.67
C VAL A 93 14.30 4.20 -9.45
N VAL A 94 14.17 3.43 -8.37
CA VAL A 94 15.02 3.55 -7.18
C VAL A 94 16.50 3.35 -7.52
N LYS A 95 16.83 2.35 -8.35
CA LYS A 95 18.23 2.06 -8.72
C LYS A 95 18.86 3.16 -9.57
N ILE A 96 18.09 3.75 -10.49
CA ILE A 96 18.53 4.82 -11.39
C ILE A 96 18.68 6.14 -10.61
N LEU A 97 17.65 6.53 -9.85
CA LEU A 97 17.59 7.85 -9.23
C LEU A 97 18.26 7.92 -7.85
N ARG A 98 18.55 6.76 -7.24
CA ARG A 98 19.20 6.59 -5.93
C ARG A 98 18.63 7.57 -4.88
N PRO A 99 17.33 7.43 -4.54
CA PRO A 99 16.70 8.23 -3.49
C PRO A 99 17.30 7.90 -2.12
N LYS A 100 16.92 8.65 -1.09
CA LYS A 100 17.30 8.30 0.29
C LYS A 100 16.70 6.92 0.67
N PRO A 101 17.39 6.09 1.47
CA PRO A 101 16.97 4.72 1.76
C PRO A 101 15.54 4.59 2.30
N TYR A 102 15.07 5.56 3.10
CA TYR A 102 13.72 5.53 3.66
C TYR A 102 12.59 5.76 2.63
N LEU A 103 12.92 6.35 1.47
CA LEU A 103 11.98 6.60 0.38
C LEU A 103 11.88 5.43 -0.60
N GLU A 104 12.77 4.44 -0.53
CA GLU A 104 12.78 3.32 -1.49
C GLU A 104 11.46 2.55 -1.44
N GLY A 105 11.01 2.18 -0.24
CA GLY A 105 9.73 1.47 -0.08
C GLY A 105 8.53 2.31 -0.53
N LEU A 106 8.55 3.63 -0.27
CA LEU A 106 7.49 4.53 -0.71
C LEU A 106 7.41 4.60 -2.23
N ILE A 107 8.54 4.74 -2.93
CA ILE A 107 8.57 4.86 -4.39
C ILE A 107 8.11 3.55 -5.03
N ILE A 108 8.61 2.40 -4.55
CA ILE A 108 8.22 1.08 -5.07
C ILE A 108 6.72 0.84 -4.81
N SER A 109 6.22 1.12 -3.61
CA SER A 109 4.79 1.02 -3.26
C SER A 109 3.93 1.91 -4.16
N THR A 110 4.38 3.15 -4.38
CA THR A 110 3.69 4.12 -5.23
C THR A 110 3.72 3.72 -6.69
N CYS A 111 4.64 2.86 -7.13
CA CYS A 111 4.66 2.30 -8.49
C CYS A 111 3.86 1.00 -8.64
N SER A 112 3.77 0.16 -7.60
CA SER A 112 3.04 -1.11 -7.64
C SER A 112 1.54 -0.96 -7.39
N SER A 113 1.16 -0.25 -6.32
CA SER A 113 -0.18 -0.32 -5.74
C SER A 113 -1.11 0.79 -6.24
N GLY A 114 -1.98 0.49 -7.21
CA GLY A 114 -2.96 1.44 -7.76
C GLY A 114 -4.20 1.58 -6.88
N ASN A 115 -4.90 2.71 -6.97
CA ASN A 115 -6.14 2.98 -6.24
C ASN A 115 -7.33 2.24 -6.88
N LEU A 116 -7.38 0.94 -6.64
CA LEU A 116 -8.41 0.01 -7.11
C LEU A 116 -9.79 0.20 -6.45
N GLY A 117 -9.88 1.10 -5.45
CA GLY A 117 -11.11 1.36 -4.73
C GLY A 117 -11.99 2.39 -5.43
N ASN A 118 -12.00 3.61 -4.89
CA ASN A 118 -12.96 4.66 -5.27
C ASN A 118 -12.98 4.94 -6.79
N LEU A 119 -11.83 4.89 -7.45
CA LEU A 119 -11.73 5.27 -8.86
C LEU A 119 -12.39 4.27 -9.79
N VAL A 120 -12.19 2.98 -9.57
CA VAL A 120 -12.77 1.94 -10.44
C VAL A 120 -14.29 1.93 -10.26
N LEU A 121 -14.78 2.13 -9.03
CA LEU A 121 -16.21 2.21 -8.71
C LEU A 121 -16.92 3.41 -9.35
N ILE A 122 -16.20 4.48 -9.68
CA ILE A 122 -16.78 5.68 -10.32
C ILE A 122 -16.60 5.64 -11.84
N ILE A 123 -15.41 5.27 -12.31
CA ILE A 123 -15.09 5.28 -13.74
C ILE A 123 -15.89 4.21 -14.49
N VAL A 124 -16.04 3.00 -13.94
CA VAL A 124 -16.72 1.91 -14.64
C VAL A 124 -18.20 2.23 -14.89
N PRO A 125 -19.01 2.64 -13.88
CA PRO A 125 -20.39 3.06 -14.13
C PRO A 125 -20.51 4.29 -15.03
N ALA A 126 -19.59 5.25 -14.93
CA ALA A 126 -19.61 6.44 -15.79
C ALA A 126 -19.43 6.07 -17.28
N VAL A 127 -18.54 5.13 -17.57
CA VAL A 127 -18.33 4.60 -18.93
C VAL A 127 -19.54 3.78 -19.43
N CYS A 128 -20.24 3.09 -18.52
CA CYS A 128 -21.46 2.37 -18.84
C CYS A 128 -22.66 3.28 -19.16
N ASN A 129 -22.77 4.43 -18.50
CA ASN A 129 -23.90 5.34 -18.63
C ASN A 129 -23.83 6.26 -19.86
N GLU A 130 -22.69 6.28 -20.56
CA GLU A 130 -22.46 7.12 -21.73
C GLU A 130 -23.28 6.69 -22.95
N ASP A 131 -23.75 7.69 -23.71
CA ASP A 131 -24.36 7.49 -25.02
C ASP A 131 -23.37 6.84 -26.00
N GLY A 132 -23.71 5.66 -26.52
CA GLY A 132 -22.86 4.93 -27.48
C GLY A 132 -21.70 4.15 -26.85
N SER A 133 -21.80 3.81 -25.56
CA SER A 133 -20.87 2.90 -24.89
C SER A 133 -20.76 1.55 -25.62
N PRO A 134 -19.54 1.01 -25.85
CA PRO A 134 -19.37 -0.28 -26.54
C PRO A 134 -19.78 -1.49 -25.67
N PHE A 135 -20.14 -1.26 -24.41
CA PHE A 135 -20.38 -2.29 -23.40
C PHE A 135 -21.86 -2.68 -23.24
N GLY A 136 -22.71 -2.32 -24.20
CA GLY A 136 -24.10 -2.75 -24.27
C GLY A 136 -25.08 -1.83 -23.54
N ASN A 137 -26.16 -2.41 -22.99
CA ASN A 137 -27.21 -1.64 -22.32
C ASN A 137 -26.70 -1.03 -21.00
N ARG A 138 -27.05 0.24 -20.74
CA ARG A 138 -26.53 1.05 -19.62
C ARG A 138 -26.76 0.42 -18.25
N ASP A 139 -27.98 -0.01 -17.96
CA ASP A 139 -28.35 -0.53 -16.63
C ASP A 139 -27.63 -1.85 -16.33
N VAL A 140 -27.55 -2.72 -17.35
CA VAL A 140 -26.86 -4.01 -17.26
C VAL A 140 -25.35 -3.81 -17.12
N CYS A 141 -24.75 -2.95 -17.96
CA CYS A 141 -23.33 -2.62 -17.91
C CYS A 141 -22.97 -2.04 -16.54
N SER A 142 -23.75 -1.07 -16.03
CA SER A 142 -23.47 -0.42 -14.75
C SER A 142 -23.54 -1.41 -13.58
N SER A 143 -24.54 -2.31 -13.57
CA SER A 143 -24.68 -3.34 -12.54
C SER A 143 -23.53 -4.37 -12.55
N ILE A 144 -23.19 -4.90 -13.73
CA ILE A 144 -22.09 -5.87 -13.89
C ILE A 144 -20.74 -5.18 -13.61
N GLY A 145 -20.53 -3.99 -14.16
CA GLY A 145 -19.34 -3.19 -13.97
C GLY A 145 -19.09 -2.83 -12.51
N LEU A 146 -20.14 -2.52 -11.75
CA LEU A 146 -20.03 -2.30 -10.31
C LEU A 146 -19.55 -3.57 -9.59
N SER A 147 -19.99 -4.75 -10.04
CA SER A 147 -19.57 -6.03 -9.46
C SER A 147 -18.09 -6.31 -9.73
N TYR A 148 -17.63 -6.08 -10.96
CA TYR A 148 -16.20 -6.17 -11.33
C TYR A 148 -15.33 -5.17 -10.57
N ALA A 149 -15.77 -3.91 -10.49
CA ALA A 149 -15.07 -2.86 -9.77
C ALA A 149 -14.95 -3.18 -8.27
N SER A 150 -16.04 -3.67 -7.66
CA SER A 150 -16.04 -4.01 -6.25
C SER A 150 -15.20 -5.25 -5.95
N PHE A 151 -15.22 -6.27 -6.81
CA PHE A 151 -14.32 -7.42 -6.70
C PHE A 151 -12.84 -7.02 -6.85
N SER A 152 -12.55 -6.14 -7.81
CA SER A 152 -11.22 -5.54 -8.01
C SER A 152 -10.74 -4.77 -6.78
N MET A 153 -11.60 -3.95 -6.17
CA MET A 153 -11.29 -3.22 -4.93
C MET A 153 -10.93 -4.17 -3.79
N ALA A 154 -11.72 -5.22 -3.62
CA ALA A 154 -11.53 -6.26 -2.61
C ALA A 154 -10.16 -6.95 -2.73
N LEU A 155 -9.84 -7.45 -3.93
CA LEU A 155 -8.56 -8.10 -4.21
C LEU A 155 -7.39 -7.12 -4.11
N GLY A 156 -7.56 -5.90 -4.62
CA GLY A 156 -6.59 -4.82 -4.48
C GLY A 156 -6.26 -4.51 -3.04
N GLY A 157 -7.27 -4.44 -2.17
CA GLY A 157 -7.11 -4.29 -0.73
C GLY A 157 -6.24 -5.39 -0.12
N PHE A 158 -6.47 -6.65 -0.49
CA PHE A 158 -5.66 -7.77 -0.02
C PHE A 158 -4.18 -7.63 -0.42
N TYR A 159 -3.88 -7.30 -1.68
CA TYR A 159 -2.50 -7.06 -2.13
C TYR A 159 -1.86 -5.83 -1.47
N ILE A 160 -2.63 -4.77 -1.21
CA ILE A 160 -2.14 -3.57 -0.51
C ILE A 160 -1.72 -3.94 0.92
N TRP A 161 -2.60 -4.58 1.68
CA TRP A 161 -2.37 -4.85 3.10
C TRP A 161 -1.41 -6.02 3.37
N THR A 162 -1.06 -6.79 2.34
CA THR A 162 0.01 -7.79 2.40
C THR A 162 1.31 -7.18 1.85
N TYR A 163 1.45 -7.09 0.53
CA TYR A 163 2.68 -6.69 -0.14
C TYR A 163 3.10 -5.24 0.13
N THR A 164 2.16 -4.29 0.07
CA THR A 164 2.53 -2.86 0.24
C THR A 164 2.85 -2.56 1.70
N PHE A 165 2.08 -3.16 2.61
CA PHE A 165 2.34 -3.06 4.05
C PHE A 165 3.72 -3.60 4.42
N TYR A 166 4.09 -4.79 3.91
CA TYR A 166 5.43 -5.36 4.05
C TYR A 166 6.51 -4.37 3.63
N LEU A 167 6.36 -3.83 2.42
CA LEU A 167 7.36 -2.98 1.79
C LEU A 167 7.55 -1.67 2.57
N MET A 168 6.45 -1.07 3.03
CA MET A 168 6.48 0.13 3.87
C MET A 168 7.08 -0.15 5.25
N LYS A 169 6.71 -1.26 5.91
CA LYS A 169 7.27 -1.70 7.20
C LYS A 169 8.78 -1.94 7.11
N SER A 170 9.22 -2.63 6.05
CA SER A 170 10.64 -2.91 5.78
C SER A 170 11.45 -1.62 5.57
N SER A 171 10.90 -0.68 4.78
CA SER A 171 11.54 0.63 4.56
C SER A 171 11.66 1.44 5.85
N ALA A 172 10.62 1.39 6.70
CA ALA A 172 10.63 2.07 7.99
C ALA A 172 11.66 1.48 8.96
N ALA A 173 11.76 0.15 9.04
CA ALA A 173 12.77 -0.53 9.86
C ALA A 173 14.20 -0.14 9.44
N LYS A 174 14.47 -0.10 8.12
CA LYS A 174 15.76 0.38 7.59
C LYS A 174 16.04 1.83 7.99
N TYR A 175 15.03 2.70 7.93
CA TYR A 175 15.19 4.10 8.32
C TYR A 175 15.51 4.25 9.81
N GLN A 176 14.77 3.55 10.67
CA GLN A 176 15.03 3.56 12.12
C GLN A 176 16.43 3.04 12.46
N ALA A 177 16.88 1.98 11.79
CA ALA A 177 18.25 1.48 11.97
C ALA A 177 19.31 2.52 11.55
N LEU A 178 19.08 3.27 10.47
CA LEU A 178 19.97 4.35 10.04
C LEU A 178 20.01 5.51 11.04
N LEU A 179 18.88 5.88 11.63
CA LEU A 179 18.82 6.91 12.68
C LEU A 179 19.58 6.45 13.93
N ALA A 180 19.33 5.22 14.40
CA ALA A 180 20.04 4.64 15.53
C ALA A 180 21.57 4.62 15.30
N ALA A 181 22.01 4.29 14.08
CA ALA A 181 23.44 4.30 13.72
C ALA A 181 24.06 5.72 13.67
N GLN A 182 23.25 6.78 13.49
CA GLN A 182 23.71 8.16 13.52
C GLN A 182 23.72 8.75 14.94
N GLU A 183 22.85 8.28 15.82
CA GLU A 183 22.77 8.69 17.22
C GLU A 183 23.83 8.04 18.12
N VAL A 184 24.48 6.96 17.68
CA VAL A 184 25.71 6.47 18.33
C VAL A 184 26.76 7.58 18.18
N PRO A 185 27.21 8.22 19.27
CA PRO A 185 28.30 9.17 19.16
C PRO A 185 29.47 8.40 18.57
N LYS A 186 30.04 8.92 17.48
CA LYS A 186 31.40 8.54 17.07
C LYS A 186 32.27 8.84 18.28
N GLN A 187 32.46 7.88 19.18
CA GLN A 187 33.39 8.02 20.27
C GLN A 187 34.72 8.35 19.59
N PRO A 188 35.34 9.49 19.89
CA PRO A 188 36.70 9.71 19.44
C PRO A 188 37.49 8.52 19.97
N ASN A 189 38.26 7.87 19.10
CA ASN A 189 39.05 6.73 19.49
C ASN A 189 39.89 7.16 20.71
N LYS A 190 39.52 6.66 21.90
CA LYS A 190 40.15 7.02 23.18
C LYS A 190 41.27 6.07 23.55
N ASP A 191 41.74 5.29 22.58
CA ASP A 191 43.03 4.62 22.68
C ASP A 191 44.13 5.67 22.68
N LEU A 192 44.52 6.08 23.89
CA LEU A 192 45.72 6.88 24.17
C LEU A 192 47.02 6.12 23.84
N GLU A 193 46.92 4.87 23.35
CA GLU A 193 48.06 4.04 22.95
C GLU A 193 48.03 3.62 21.47
N ALA A 194 47.23 4.29 20.63
CA ALA A 194 47.35 4.12 19.18
C ALA A 194 48.62 4.83 18.67
N ASN A 195 49.78 4.21 18.88
CA ASN A 195 51.04 4.63 18.28
C ASN A 195 51.16 4.03 16.87
N GLU A 196 51.82 4.76 15.96
CA GLU A 196 51.91 4.51 14.51
C GLU A 196 52.63 3.20 14.08
N GLU A 197 52.83 2.22 14.96
CA GLU A 197 53.48 0.96 14.61
C GLU A 197 52.51 -0.21 14.52
N THR A 198 51.98 -0.37 13.31
CA THR A 198 51.70 -1.70 12.74
C THR A 198 52.89 -2.63 12.97
N HIS A 199 52.74 -3.62 13.84
CA HIS A 199 53.56 -4.81 13.79
C HIS A 199 52.70 -6.08 13.77
N LEU A 200 52.56 -6.56 12.54
CA LEU A 200 52.24 -7.91 12.12
C LEU A 200 52.85 -8.98 13.04
N LEU A 201 52.00 -9.96 13.41
CA LEU A 201 52.32 -11.34 13.79
C LEU A 201 53.54 -11.56 14.70
N LYS A 202 53.29 -11.89 15.97
CA LYS A 202 54.14 -12.83 16.71
C LYS A 202 53.32 -13.61 17.73
N GLY A 203 53.60 -14.92 17.76
CA GLY A 203 52.77 -15.92 18.41
C GLY A 203 53.06 -16.14 19.88
N GLU A 204 52.19 -16.98 20.44
CA GLU A 204 52.33 -17.82 21.63
C GLU A 204 52.34 -17.14 23.02
N GLY A 205 51.35 -17.54 23.83
CA GLY A 205 51.46 -17.46 25.29
C GLY A 205 50.11 -17.25 25.98
N LYS A 206 49.59 -18.33 26.57
CA LYS A 206 48.42 -18.36 27.47
C LYS A 206 48.54 -17.33 28.60
N GLU A 207 47.44 -16.72 29.01
CA GLU A 207 46.96 -16.81 30.39
C GLU A 207 45.53 -16.27 30.59
N GLN A 208 44.77 -17.04 31.37
CA GLN A 208 43.40 -16.79 31.81
C GLN A 208 43.40 -15.72 32.89
N VAL A 209 42.45 -14.78 32.86
CA VAL A 209 41.98 -14.10 34.09
C VAL A 209 40.46 -14.07 34.09
N THR A 210 39.92 -14.97 34.92
CA THR A 210 38.50 -15.05 35.31
C THR A 210 38.24 -14.01 36.40
N ILE A 211 37.21 -13.17 36.27
CA ILE A 211 36.64 -12.44 37.41
C ILE A 211 35.13 -12.69 37.46
N ALA A 212 34.72 -13.29 38.58
CA ALA A 212 33.37 -13.72 38.91
C ALA A 212 32.45 -12.55 39.27
N VAL A 213 31.16 -12.64 38.89
CA VAL A 213 30.11 -11.72 39.34
C VAL A 213 29.28 -12.41 40.43
N ALA A 214 29.30 -11.84 41.63
CA ALA A 214 28.45 -12.22 42.75
C ALA A 214 27.02 -11.67 42.55
N SER A 215 26.04 -12.53 42.78
CA SER A 215 24.61 -12.24 42.77
C SER A 215 24.13 -11.92 44.18
N THR A 216 23.38 -10.83 44.34
CA THR A 216 22.51 -10.62 45.51
C THR A 216 21.22 -9.92 45.07
N LYS A 217 20.09 -10.52 45.42
CA LYS A 217 18.71 -10.01 45.23
C LYS A 217 18.19 -9.32 46.50
N SER A 218 17.45 -8.22 46.32
CA SER A 218 16.19 -7.84 47.01
C SER A 218 15.85 -6.36 46.67
N THR A 219 14.64 -5.81 46.57
CA THR A 219 13.24 -6.26 46.38
C THR A 219 12.44 -4.97 46.03
N ASP A 220 11.52 -5.07 45.05
CA ASP A 220 10.29 -4.30 44.72
C ASP A 220 10.24 -2.75 44.74
N ASP A 221 9.98 -2.11 43.56
CA ASP A 221 8.65 -1.59 43.18
C ASP A 221 8.61 -0.98 41.76
N GLU A 222 7.38 -0.88 41.22
CA GLU A 222 6.92 -0.75 39.84
C GLU A 222 7.43 0.46 38.99
N ALA A 223 7.88 0.18 37.75
CA ALA A 223 7.66 1.05 36.59
C ALA A 223 7.87 0.28 35.26
N ILE A 224 6.85 0.29 34.43
CA ILE A 224 6.80 -0.29 33.08
C ILE A 224 7.77 0.48 32.17
N GLY A 225 8.84 -0.18 31.71
CA GLY A 225 9.83 0.42 30.81
C GLY A 225 10.67 -0.61 30.06
N SER A 226 10.50 -0.66 28.74
CA SER A 226 11.49 -1.03 27.71
C SER A 226 12.45 -2.18 28.00
N LYS A 227 12.05 -3.42 27.69
CA LYS A 227 13.01 -4.51 27.45
C LYS A 227 13.65 -4.32 26.06
N ALA A 228 14.78 -3.62 26.05
CA ALA A 228 15.73 -3.66 24.94
C ALA A 228 16.35 -5.07 24.88
N ILE A 229 16.13 -5.77 23.77
CA ILE A 229 16.82 -7.02 23.46
C ILE A 229 18.22 -6.62 22.97
N VAL A 230 19.19 -6.65 23.87
CA VAL A 230 20.62 -6.58 23.52
C VAL A 230 21.03 -7.99 23.10
N SER A 231 21.14 -8.21 21.79
CA SER A 231 21.77 -9.39 21.22
C SER A 231 23.28 -9.27 21.40
N GLN A 232 23.87 -10.11 22.25
CA GLN A 232 25.32 -10.31 22.29
C GLN A 232 25.77 -10.94 20.97
N GLU A 233 26.40 -10.14 20.11
CA GLU A 233 27.35 -10.63 19.12
C GLU A 233 28.69 -10.85 19.82
N SER A 234 29.04 -12.11 20.07
CA SER A 234 30.43 -12.54 20.16
C SER A 234 30.52 -14.00 19.74
N ASP A 235 31.42 -14.24 18.78
CA ASP A 235 31.88 -15.52 18.25
C ASP A 235 31.05 -16.16 17.12
N MET A 236 31.27 -15.66 15.90
CA MET A 236 31.32 -16.53 14.72
C MET A 236 32.22 -15.94 13.63
N GLU A 237 33.52 -16.11 13.79
CA GLU A 237 34.44 -16.08 12.64
C GLU A 237 34.20 -17.33 11.76
N HIS A 238 33.99 -17.05 10.46
CA HIS A 238 34.18 -17.96 9.33
C HIS A 238 33.45 -19.32 9.33
N ARG A 239 32.15 -19.29 8.97
CA ARG A 239 31.55 -20.29 8.06
C ARG A 239 30.65 -19.61 7.04
N LYS A 240 31.16 -19.43 5.80
CA LYS A 240 30.33 -19.30 4.58
C LYS A 240 29.62 -20.63 4.35
N GLY A 241 28.58 -20.89 5.14
CA GLY A 241 27.68 -22.03 4.98
C GLY A 241 26.41 -21.55 4.30
N ASN A 242 26.06 -22.21 3.20
CA ASN A 242 24.83 -22.02 2.45
C ASN A 242 23.63 -22.01 3.43
N GLU A 243 23.10 -20.83 3.79
CA GLU A 243 21.86 -20.75 4.55
C GLU A 243 20.80 -21.51 3.78
N SER A 244 20.33 -22.63 4.33
CA SER A 244 19.36 -23.49 3.67
C SER A 244 18.20 -22.64 3.17
N PHE A 245 17.93 -22.69 1.87
CA PHE A 245 16.81 -22.01 1.23
C PHE A 245 15.51 -22.21 2.02
N ALA A 246 15.33 -23.38 2.66
CA ALA A 246 14.22 -23.66 3.56
C ALA A 246 14.14 -22.72 4.78
N LYS A 247 15.26 -22.35 5.42
CA LYS A 247 15.26 -21.38 6.53
C LYS A 247 14.87 -19.98 6.06
N LYS A 248 15.32 -19.56 4.87
CA LYS A 248 14.88 -18.29 4.25
C LYS A 248 13.41 -18.30 3.90
N VAL A 249 12.90 -19.41 3.35
CA VAL A 249 11.48 -19.59 3.03
C VAL A 249 10.63 -19.61 4.30
N ILE A 250 11.08 -20.29 5.38
CA ILE A 250 10.37 -20.31 6.67
C ILE A 250 10.35 -18.91 7.30
N ALA A 251 11.47 -18.18 7.30
CA ALA A 251 11.53 -16.81 7.80
C ALA A 251 10.60 -15.87 7.00
N PHE A 252 10.60 -16.01 5.67
CA PHE A 252 9.70 -15.27 4.78
C PHE A 252 8.21 -15.62 5.03
N LEU A 253 7.88 -16.90 5.22
CA LEU A 253 6.52 -17.34 5.56
C LEU A 253 6.08 -16.83 6.93
N HIS A 254 6.97 -16.82 7.93
CA HIS A 254 6.67 -16.29 9.25
C HIS A 254 6.41 -14.78 9.20
N GLN A 255 7.20 -14.06 8.39
CA GLN A 255 7.01 -12.63 8.18
C GLN A 255 5.69 -12.31 7.46
N ILE A 256 5.31 -13.10 6.44
CA ILE A 256 3.99 -13.00 5.79
C ILE A 256 2.88 -13.29 6.80
N LEU A 257 3.05 -14.29 7.67
CA LEU A 257 2.04 -14.64 8.67
C LEU A 257 1.81 -13.50 9.67
N GLU A 258 2.87 -12.86 10.17
CA GLU A 258 2.74 -11.68 11.02
C GLU A 258 2.01 -10.52 10.33
N GLU A 259 2.24 -10.32 9.04
CA GLU A 259 1.58 -9.27 8.27
C GLU A 259 0.12 -9.59 7.95
N LEU A 260 -0.20 -10.88 7.83
CA LEU A 260 -1.56 -11.35 7.73
C LEU A 260 -2.35 -11.11 9.03
N MET A 261 -1.66 -10.97 10.17
CA MET A 261 -2.26 -10.58 11.45
C MET A 261 -2.52 -9.08 11.57
N ALA A 262 -2.12 -8.25 10.59
CA ALA A 262 -2.53 -6.85 10.59
C ALA A 262 -4.07 -6.75 10.56
N PRO A 263 -4.70 -5.84 11.32
CA PRO A 263 -6.16 -5.78 11.42
C PRO A 263 -6.88 -5.73 10.07
N PRO A 264 -6.42 -4.95 9.06
CA PRO A 264 -7.07 -4.93 7.74
C PRO A 264 -6.98 -6.26 6.98
N SER A 265 -5.84 -6.96 7.08
CA SER A 265 -5.62 -8.27 6.45
C SER A 265 -6.50 -9.35 7.07
N LEU A 266 -6.60 -9.37 8.40
CA LEU A 266 -7.46 -10.30 9.12
C LEU A 266 -8.93 -10.07 8.76
N ALA A 267 -9.38 -8.80 8.79
CA ALA A 267 -10.75 -8.46 8.41
C ALA A 267 -11.06 -8.79 6.94
N ALA A 268 -10.06 -8.69 6.04
CA ALA A 268 -10.20 -9.13 4.66
C ALA A 268 -10.43 -10.65 4.57
N ILE A 269 -9.65 -11.46 5.29
CA ILE A 269 -9.83 -12.92 5.31
C ILE A 269 -11.20 -13.29 5.86
N VAL A 270 -11.60 -12.69 6.98
CA VAL A 270 -12.92 -12.93 7.57
C VAL A 270 -14.01 -12.50 6.60
N GLY A 271 -13.89 -11.33 5.97
CA GLY A 271 -14.83 -10.86 4.95
C GLY A 271 -14.97 -11.83 3.78
N LEU A 272 -13.86 -12.39 3.30
CA LEU A 272 -13.85 -13.38 2.22
C LEU A 272 -14.57 -14.68 2.65
N ILE A 273 -14.35 -15.16 3.88
CA ILE A 273 -15.04 -16.35 4.42
C ILE A 273 -16.55 -16.11 4.48
N PHE A 274 -16.97 -14.93 4.96
CA PHE A 274 -18.39 -14.55 5.02
C PHE A 274 -19.01 -14.42 3.63
N GLY A 275 -18.30 -13.82 2.66
CA GLY A 275 -18.78 -13.68 1.29
C GLY A 275 -18.85 -15.00 0.52
N ALA A 276 -17.85 -15.87 0.69
CA ALA A 276 -17.80 -17.17 0.00
C ALA A 276 -18.85 -18.16 0.53
N THR A 277 -19.22 -18.06 1.82
CA THR A 277 -20.15 -18.98 2.46
C THR A 277 -21.58 -18.45 2.39
N LYS A 278 -22.44 -19.03 1.53
CA LYS A 278 -23.84 -18.58 1.34
C LYS A 278 -24.63 -18.43 2.64
N PHE A 279 -24.45 -19.35 3.59
CA PHE A 279 -25.12 -19.30 4.89
C PHE A 279 -24.71 -18.06 5.70
N LEU A 280 -23.40 -17.81 5.85
CA LEU A 280 -22.89 -16.64 6.57
C LEU A 280 -23.26 -15.33 5.87
N LYS A 281 -23.19 -15.32 4.53
CA LYS A 281 -23.59 -14.17 3.72
C LYS A 281 -25.05 -13.81 3.97
N ASN A 282 -25.98 -14.76 3.84
CA ASN A 282 -27.41 -14.50 4.02
C ASN A 282 -27.80 -14.15 5.46
N LEU A 283 -26.96 -14.50 6.44
CA LEU A 283 -27.20 -14.16 7.85
C LEU A 283 -26.99 -12.66 8.12
N ILE A 284 -26.03 -12.03 7.43
CA ILE A 284 -25.55 -10.67 7.71
C ILE A 284 -25.80 -9.70 6.55
N ILE A 285 -25.89 -10.19 5.31
CA ILE A 285 -26.00 -9.40 4.08
C ILE A 285 -27.33 -9.71 3.38
N GLY A 286 -28.08 -8.65 3.09
CA GLY A 286 -29.38 -8.69 2.42
C GLY A 286 -30.43 -7.90 3.18
N ASP A 287 -31.48 -7.46 2.50
CA ASP A 287 -32.52 -6.63 3.12
C ASP A 287 -33.29 -7.42 4.19
N GLU A 288 -33.48 -8.73 4.00
CA GLU A 288 -34.16 -9.65 4.93
C GLU A 288 -33.20 -10.37 5.90
N ALA A 289 -31.93 -9.96 5.97
CA ALA A 289 -30.94 -10.63 6.81
C ALA A 289 -31.19 -10.34 8.31
N PRO A 290 -31.23 -11.36 9.19
CA PRO A 290 -31.58 -11.18 10.60
C PRO A 290 -30.53 -10.35 11.37
N LEU A 291 -29.27 -10.39 10.94
CA LEU A 291 -28.17 -9.62 11.55
C LEU A 291 -27.69 -8.46 10.67
N ARG A 292 -28.57 -7.90 9.83
CA ARG A 292 -28.26 -6.78 8.92
C ARG A 292 -27.60 -5.59 9.63
N VAL A 293 -28.03 -5.30 10.86
CA VAL A 293 -27.48 -4.22 11.70
C VAL A 293 -25.96 -4.34 11.89
N ILE A 294 -25.41 -5.55 11.96
CA ILE A 294 -23.96 -5.77 12.08
C ILE A 294 -23.26 -5.29 10.82
N GLN A 295 -23.73 -5.70 9.64
CA GLN A 295 -23.16 -5.27 8.36
C GLN A 295 -23.28 -3.75 8.16
N GLU A 296 -24.44 -3.19 8.47
CA GLU A 296 -24.69 -1.75 8.31
C GLU A 296 -23.78 -0.93 9.22
N SER A 297 -23.57 -1.38 10.46
CA SER A 297 -22.64 -0.75 11.40
C SER A 297 -21.19 -0.82 10.91
N ILE A 298 -20.76 -2.00 10.43
CA ILE A 298 -19.41 -2.18 9.87
C ILE A 298 -19.25 -1.30 8.62
N LYS A 299 -20.25 -1.26 7.74
CA LYS A 299 -20.21 -0.42 6.55
C LYS A 299 -20.14 1.06 6.92
N LEU A 300 -20.94 1.52 7.87
CA LEU A 300 -20.92 2.92 8.33
C LEU A 300 -19.52 3.33 8.84
N LEU A 301 -18.86 2.48 9.62
CA LEU A 301 -17.47 2.69 10.04
C LEU A 301 -16.50 2.65 8.86
N GLY A 302 -16.69 1.70 7.94
CA GLY A 302 -15.86 1.54 6.75
C GLY A 302 -15.90 2.73 5.80
N ASP A 303 -17.08 3.32 5.59
CA ASP A 303 -17.30 4.47 4.72
C ASP A 303 -16.53 5.73 5.22
N GLY A 304 -16.21 5.78 6.52
CA GLY A 304 -15.34 6.82 7.11
C GLY A 304 -13.86 6.72 6.73
N THR A 305 -13.39 5.60 6.16
CA THR A 305 -11.97 5.37 5.84
C THR A 305 -11.43 6.38 4.82
N ILE A 306 -12.09 6.48 3.66
CA ILE A 306 -11.65 7.32 2.54
C ILE A 306 -11.56 8.80 2.93
N PRO A 307 -12.60 9.43 3.53
CA PRO A 307 -12.51 10.84 3.91
C PRO A 307 -11.42 11.09 4.96
N CYS A 308 -11.28 10.23 5.98
CA CYS A 308 -10.25 10.39 7.00
C CYS A 308 -8.82 10.28 6.43
N ILE A 309 -8.54 9.28 5.58
CA ILE A 309 -7.23 9.15 4.94
C ILE A 309 -6.92 10.38 4.07
N THR A 310 -7.92 10.87 3.33
CA THR A 310 -7.76 12.02 2.42
C THR A 310 -7.52 13.32 3.18
N LEU A 311 -8.16 13.50 4.35
CA LEU A 311 -7.89 14.61 5.26
C LEU A 311 -6.47 14.53 5.84
N ILE A 312 -6.03 13.35 6.29
CA ILE A 312 -4.65 13.13 6.78
C ILE A 312 -3.64 13.47 5.70
N LEU A 313 -3.85 12.97 4.48
CA LEU A 313 -3.01 13.25 3.31
C LEU A 313 -2.90 14.76 3.06
N GLY A 314 -4.02 15.47 3.08
CA GLY A 314 -4.09 16.93 2.95
C GLY A 314 -3.35 17.67 4.08
N GLY A 315 -3.54 17.23 5.32
CA GLY A 315 -2.84 17.81 6.46
C GLY A 315 -1.33 17.62 6.43
N ASN A 316 -0.85 16.51 5.86
CA ASN A 316 0.58 16.29 5.62
C ASN A 316 1.11 17.07 4.41
N LEU A 317 0.24 17.43 3.46
CA LEU A 317 0.62 18.14 2.24
C LEU A 317 1.13 19.55 2.54
N ILE A 318 0.52 20.26 3.50
CA ILE A 318 0.96 21.62 3.83
C ILE A 318 2.41 21.66 4.32
N GLN A 319 2.80 20.66 5.10
CA GLN A 319 4.17 20.49 5.55
C GLN A 319 5.05 20.04 4.37
N GLY A 320 4.61 19.07 3.58
CA GLY A 320 5.37 18.61 2.41
C GLY A 320 5.65 19.69 1.36
N LEU A 321 4.74 20.64 1.14
CA LEU A 321 4.98 21.80 0.26
C LEU A 321 6.00 22.79 0.83
N ARG A 322 6.15 22.87 2.15
CA ARG A 322 7.11 23.76 2.83
C ARG A 322 8.48 23.12 3.03
N SER A 323 8.54 21.83 3.34
CA SER A 323 9.78 21.16 3.80
C SER A 323 10.19 19.91 3.02
N SER A 324 9.34 19.32 2.17
CA SER A 324 9.73 18.07 1.51
C SER A 324 10.90 18.28 0.55
N ARG A 325 11.87 17.37 0.61
CA ARG A 325 13.05 17.35 -0.26
C ARG A 325 12.95 16.22 -1.29
N ILE A 326 11.76 15.96 -1.84
CA ILE A 326 11.62 14.99 -2.92
C ILE A 326 12.21 15.57 -4.21
N ARG A 327 13.11 14.83 -4.84
CA ARG A 327 13.71 15.27 -6.11
C ARG A 327 12.63 15.23 -7.20
N PRO A 328 12.44 16.28 -8.03
CA PRO A 328 11.42 16.29 -9.09
C PRO A 328 11.53 15.09 -10.05
N TRP A 329 12.75 14.62 -10.32
CA TRP A 329 13.00 13.42 -11.13
C TRP A 329 12.34 12.15 -10.59
N ILE A 330 12.16 12.03 -9.27
CA ILE A 330 11.43 10.90 -8.65
C ILE A 330 9.96 10.97 -9.04
N ILE A 331 9.36 12.16 -8.97
CA ILE A 331 7.96 12.38 -9.34
C ILE A 331 7.76 12.03 -10.82
N VAL A 332 8.63 12.54 -11.70
CA VAL A 332 8.59 12.24 -13.14
C VAL A 332 8.76 10.73 -13.40
N GLY A 333 9.68 10.07 -12.68
CA GLY A 333 9.89 8.63 -12.77
C GLY A 333 8.64 7.83 -12.40
N VAL A 334 8.01 8.16 -11.27
CA VAL A 334 6.77 7.51 -10.81
C VAL A 334 5.61 7.75 -11.78
N VAL A 335 5.44 8.98 -12.26
CA VAL A 335 4.43 9.35 -13.27
C VAL A 335 4.63 8.56 -14.56
N CYS A 336 5.87 8.42 -15.03
CA CYS A 336 6.21 7.64 -16.22
C CYS A 336 5.91 6.14 -16.04
N VAL A 337 6.29 5.56 -14.89
CA VAL A 337 5.97 4.15 -14.58
C VAL A 337 4.46 3.94 -14.57
N ARG A 338 3.71 4.81 -13.90
CA ARG A 338 2.26 4.66 -13.70
C ARG A 338 1.41 4.93 -14.93
N TYR A 339 1.74 5.96 -15.70
CA TYR A 339 0.87 6.45 -16.77
C TYR A 339 1.43 6.22 -18.16
N VAL A 340 2.60 5.59 -18.31
CA VAL A 340 3.17 5.23 -19.61
C VAL A 340 3.51 3.74 -19.65
N LEU A 341 4.41 3.27 -18.77
CA LEU A 341 4.93 1.91 -18.84
C LEU A 341 3.90 0.86 -18.42
N LEU A 342 3.26 1.03 -17.25
CA LEU A 342 2.27 0.08 -16.74
C LEU A 342 1.07 -0.09 -17.68
N PRO A 343 0.42 0.98 -18.18
CA PRO A 343 -0.71 0.83 -19.10
C PRO A 343 -0.32 0.15 -20.41
N ALA A 344 0.86 0.48 -20.97
CA ALA A 344 1.36 -0.18 -22.17
C ALA A 344 1.54 -1.68 -21.95
N ILE A 345 2.17 -2.08 -20.84
CA ILE A 345 2.35 -3.50 -20.48
C ILE A 345 0.99 -4.18 -20.22
N GLY A 346 0.07 -3.48 -19.56
CA GLY A 346 -1.30 -3.96 -19.31
C GLY A 346 -2.03 -4.32 -20.60
N VAL A 347 -1.90 -3.52 -21.66
CA VAL A 347 -2.46 -3.85 -22.98
C VAL A 347 -1.92 -5.18 -23.51
N TRP A 348 -0.60 -5.40 -23.40
CA TRP A 348 0.01 -6.66 -23.85
C TRP A 348 -0.48 -7.86 -23.04
N ILE A 349 -0.57 -7.73 -21.71
CA ILE A 349 -0.99 -8.81 -20.82
C ILE A 349 -2.46 -9.18 -21.07
N VAL A 350 -3.35 -8.20 -21.08
CA VAL A 350 -4.79 -8.46 -21.23
C VAL A 350 -5.11 -8.99 -22.63
N LYS A 351 -4.52 -8.42 -23.69
CA LYS A 351 -4.69 -8.98 -25.05
C LYS A 351 -4.13 -10.38 -25.18
N GLY A 352 -2.94 -10.63 -24.62
CA GLY A 352 -2.32 -11.95 -24.61
C GLY A 352 -3.20 -12.98 -23.91
N ALA A 353 -3.73 -12.65 -22.72
CA ALA A 353 -4.63 -13.52 -21.98
C ALA A 353 -5.96 -13.76 -22.71
N GLY A 354 -6.50 -12.74 -23.39
CA GLY A 354 -7.67 -12.87 -24.25
C GLY A 354 -7.44 -13.85 -25.41
N ASN A 355 -6.32 -13.71 -26.13
CA ASN A 355 -5.97 -14.59 -27.24
C ASN A 355 -5.70 -16.04 -26.82
N LEU A 356 -5.28 -16.26 -25.58
CA LEU A 356 -5.08 -17.59 -24.99
C LEU A 356 -6.37 -18.21 -24.43
N GLY A 357 -7.50 -17.48 -24.46
CA GLY A 357 -8.78 -17.96 -23.95
C GLY A 357 -8.89 -17.95 -22.42
N PHE A 358 -8.04 -17.20 -21.72
CA PHE A 358 -8.11 -17.08 -20.25
C PHE A 358 -9.14 -16.06 -19.77
N LEU A 359 -9.62 -15.19 -20.65
CA LEU A 359 -10.58 -14.14 -20.32
C LEU A 359 -12.00 -14.50 -20.81
N PRO A 360 -13.04 -14.18 -20.02
CA PRO A 360 -14.42 -14.17 -20.50
C PRO A 360 -14.58 -13.29 -21.75
N SER A 361 -15.58 -13.58 -22.58
CA SER A 361 -15.85 -12.80 -23.80
C SER A 361 -16.43 -11.40 -23.54
N ASP A 362 -16.68 -11.04 -22.29
CA ASP A 362 -17.25 -9.74 -21.93
C ASP A 362 -16.21 -8.61 -22.12
N PRO A 363 -16.40 -7.66 -23.06
CA PRO A 363 -15.48 -6.55 -23.27
C PRO A 363 -15.37 -5.63 -22.06
N LEU A 364 -16.41 -5.54 -21.22
CA LEU A 364 -16.37 -4.75 -19.98
C LEU A 364 -15.36 -5.35 -18.99
N PHE A 365 -15.31 -6.68 -18.90
CA PHE A 365 -14.32 -7.35 -18.06
C PHE A 365 -12.89 -7.02 -18.50
N HIS A 366 -12.62 -7.05 -19.81
CA HIS A 366 -11.31 -6.69 -20.36
C HIS A 366 -10.98 -5.22 -20.08
N TYR A 367 -11.96 -4.32 -20.21
CA TYR A 367 -11.79 -2.91 -19.86
C TYR A 367 -11.44 -2.72 -18.38
N VAL A 368 -12.11 -3.42 -17.46
CA VAL A 368 -11.77 -3.37 -16.03
C VAL A 368 -10.35 -3.89 -15.79
N LEU A 369 -9.90 -4.95 -16.44
CA LEU A 369 -8.53 -5.42 -16.29
C LEU A 369 -7.48 -4.42 -16.80
N LEU A 370 -7.77 -3.72 -17.89
CA LEU A 370 -6.89 -2.70 -18.45
C LEU A 370 -6.82 -1.45 -17.56
N ILE A 371 -7.96 -0.97 -17.06
CA ILE A 371 -8.00 0.27 -16.26
C ILE A 371 -7.18 0.12 -14.97
N GLN A 372 -7.07 -1.10 -14.41
CA GLN A 372 -6.25 -1.40 -13.22
C GLN A 372 -4.78 -0.97 -13.36
N TYR A 373 -4.23 -0.91 -14.59
CA TYR A 373 -2.84 -0.49 -14.85
C TYR A 373 -2.65 1.03 -14.92
N THR A 374 -3.73 1.81 -14.96
CA THR A 374 -3.70 3.27 -15.19
C THR A 374 -4.05 4.09 -13.96
N LEU A 375 -4.37 3.42 -12.85
CA LEU A 375 -4.86 4.09 -11.64
C LEU A 375 -3.72 4.85 -10.94
N PRO A 376 -4.01 6.03 -10.35
CA PRO A 376 -3.09 6.69 -9.45
C PRO A 376 -2.78 5.81 -8.22
N PRO A 377 -1.73 6.15 -7.46
CA PRO A 377 -1.33 5.37 -6.30
C PRO A 377 -2.42 5.21 -5.23
N ALA A 378 -2.43 4.07 -4.54
CA ALA A 378 -3.41 3.76 -3.51
C ALA A 378 -3.28 4.66 -2.28
N MET A 379 -4.37 5.31 -1.86
CA MET A 379 -4.39 6.22 -0.68
C MET A 379 -3.95 5.55 0.63
N ASN A 380 -4.13 4.24 0.76
CA ASN A 380 -3.68 3.48 1.93
C ASN A 380 -2.16 3.54 2.16
N ILE A 381 -1.36 3.85 1.14
CA ILE A 381 0.10 4.09 1.30
C ILE A 381 0.34 5.26 2.26
N SER A 382 -0.51 6.30 2.22
CA SER A 382 -0.43 7.44 3.15
C SER A 382 -0.68 7.01 4.59
N THR A 383 -1.64 6.10 4.82
CA THR A 383 -1.90 5.53 6.15
C THR A 383 -0.70 4.76 6.67
N MET A 384 -0.02 4.00 5.82
CA MET A 384 1.19 3.26 6.18
C MET A 384 2.36 4.21 6.48
N ALA A 385 2.57 5.24 5.65
CA ALA A 385 3.57 6.28 5.89
C ALA A 385 3.33 7.01 7.23
N GLN A 386 2.06 7.30 7.54
CA GLN A 386 1.67 7.89 8.82
C GLN A 386 1.84 6.93 10.00
N LEU A 387 1.52 5.65 9.82
CA LEU A 387 1.61 4.63 10.86
C LEU A 387 3.04 4.36 11.27
N PHE A 388 3.96 4.28 10.30
CA PHE A 388 5.37 3.99 10.54
C PHE A 388 6.24 5.22 10.77
N ASP A 389 5.67 6.42 10.70
CA ASP A 389 6.37 7.70 10.85
C ASP A 389 7.49 7.92 9.81
N VAL A 390 7.28 7.46 8.56
CA VAL A 390 8.27 7.54 7.48
C VAL A 390 7.67 8.07 6.19
N GLY A 391 8.29 9.12 5.65
CA GLY A 391 7.98 9.64 4.31
C GLY A 391 6.59 10.27 4.16
N GLN A 392 5.98 10.76 5.25
CA GLN A 392 4.61 11.32 5.23
C GLN A 392 4.48 12.53 4.29
N GLU A 393 5.45 13.44 4.38
CA GLU A 393 5.52 14.67 3.57
C GLU A 393 5.83 14.37 2.10
N GLU A 394 6.77 13.46 1.84
CA GLU A 394 7.13 13.07 0.49
C GLU A 394 6.00 12.28 -0.18
N CYS A 395 5.28 11.45 0.59
CA CYS A 395 4.10 10.73 0.14
C CYS A 395 3.00 11.73 -0.27
N SER A 396 2.69 12.73 0.55
CA SER A 396 1.65 13.71 0.23
C SER A 396 1.97 14.52 -1.04
N VAL A 397 3.21 14.96 -1.21
CA VAL A 397 3.65 15.67 -2.43
C VAL A 397 3.61 14.77 -3.65
N LEU A 398 4.08 13.52 -3.54
CA LEU A 398 4.03 12.57 -4.65
C LEU A 398 2.58 12.26 -5.07
N PHE A 399 1.69 12.16 -4.10
CA PHE A 399 0.25 11.95 -4.33
C PHE A 399 -0.40 13.15 -5.01
N LEU A 400 -0.09 14.38 -4.58
CA LEU A 400 -0.60 15.59 -5.24
C LEU A 400 -0.31 15.56 -6.74
N TRP A 401 0.96 15.36 -7.12
CA TRP A 401 1.37 15.39 -8.53
C TRP A 401 0.82 14.21 -9.34
N THR A 402 0.84 13.00 -8.78
CA THR A 402 0.29 11.84 -9.47
C THR A 402 -1.21 11.98 -9.70
N TYR A 403 -1.97 12.45 -8.71
CA TYR A 403 -3.41 12.68 -8.86
C TYR A 403 -3.76 13.82 -9.82
N LEU A 404 -2.97 14.90 -9.86
CA LEU A 404 -3.16 15.97 -10.85
C LEU A 404 -2.99 15.46 -12.29
N VAL A 405 -2.00 14.60 -12.53
CA VAL A 405 -1.77 13.99 -13.86
C VAL A 405 -2.78 12.89 -14.16
N ALA A 406 -3.33 12.22 -13.13
CA ALA A 406 -4.21 11.08 -13.28
C ALA A 406 -5.46 11.39 -14.13
N ALA A 407 -6.02 12.60 -14.07
CA ALA A 407 -7.23 12.94 -14.82
C ALA A 407 -6.98 12.81 -16.32
N LEU A 408 -5.94 13.48 -16.81
CA LEU A 408 -5.54 13.42 -18.22
C LEU A 408 -5.10 12.00 -18.63
N ALA A 409 -4.34 11.32 -17.78
CA ALA A 409 -3.85 9.98 -18.06
C ALA A 409 -4.99 8.95 -18.15
N LEU A 410 -5.90 8.93 -17.18
CA LEU A 410 -7.04 8.02 -17.14
C LEU A 410 -7.95 8.24 -18.34
N THR A 411 -8.30 9.49 -18.66
CA THR A 411 -9.10 9.81 -19.85
C THR A 411 -8.45 9.33 -21.14
N SER A 412 -7.16 9.61 -21.30
CA SER A 412 -6.43 9.24 -22.51
C SER A 412 -6.37 7.72 -22.67
N TRP A 413 -6.00 7.00 -21.60
CA TRP A 413 -5.94 5.54 -21.63
C TRP A 413 -7.30 4.87 -21.73
N SER A 414 -8.33 5.37 -21.05
CA SER A 414 -9.71 4.89 -21.22
C SER A 414 -10.15 4.99 -22.67
N THR A 415 -9.87 6.12 -23.34
CA THR A 415 -10.17 6.31 -24.75
C THR A 415 -9.45 5.26 -25.62
N ILE A 416 -8.16 5.05 -25.38
CA ILE A 416 -7.34 4.06 -26.09
C ILE A 416 -7.85 2.65 -25.84
N PHE A 417 -8.20 2.30 -24.60
CA PHE A 417 -8.67 0.96 -24.22
C PHE A 417 -10.01 0.64 -24.88
N MET A 418 -10.95 1.57 -24.91
CA MET A 418 -12.19 1.37 -25.65
C MET A 418 -11.92 1.19 -27.13
N TRP A 419 -11.10 2.05 -27.76
CA TRP A 419 -10.74 1.89 -29.16
C TRP A 419 -10.06 0.54 -29.46
N ILE A 420 -9.32 -0.02 -28.50
CA ILE A 420 -8.69 -1.34 -28.61
C ILE A 420 -9.70 -2.49 -28.52
N LEU A 421 -10.77 -2.31 -27.73
CA LEU A 421 -11.77 -3.35 -27.42
C LEU A 421 -12.99 -3.31 -28.34
N THR A 422 -13.14 -2.25 -29.14
CA THR A 422 -14.12 -2.15 -30.24
C THR A 422 -13.45 -2.54 -31.54
#